data_AF-A0A821T8U2-F1
#
_entry.id   AF-A0A821T8U2-F1
#
_cell.length_a   1.000
_cell.length_b   1.000
_cell.length_c   1.000
_cell.angle_alpha   90.00
_cell.angle_beta   90.00
_cell.angle_gamma   90.00
#
_symmetry.space_group_name_H-M   'P 1'
#
loop_
_entity.id
_entity.type
_entity.pdbx_description
1 polymer ?
#
loop_
_entity_poly.entity_id
_entity_poly.type
_entity_poly.pdbx_seq_one_letter_code
_entity_poly.pdbx_strand_id
1 'polypeptide(L)'
;TSDEAQIIADGILYYQTSMAPQFALIGLPIMQISNKIYEDILVKYNLCETATNSIEFMNGLKVLKEKTQSLNLIEQKQLIYNAIGYRFDWFQNLQNVILNVE
;
A
#
# COMPACT_ATOMS: atom_id res chain seq x y z
N THR A 1 -7.38 18.07 -2.73
CA THR A 1 -5.99 17.58 -2.56
C THR A 1 -5.97 16.07 -2.65
N SER A 2 -4.80 15.40 -2.62
CA SER A 2 -4.71 13.92 -2.61
C SER A 2 -5.51 13.30 -1.47
N ASP A 3 -5.51 13.98 -0.33
CA ASP A 3 -6.12 13.48 0.90
C ASP A 3 -7.65 13.53 0.82
N GLU A 4 -8.21 14.56 0.20
CA GLU A 4 -9.65 14.65 -0.08
C GLU A 4 -10.10 13.62 -1.13
N ALA A 5 -9.26 13.33 -2.13
CA ALA A 5 -9.56 12.32 -3.14
C ALA A 5 -9.62 10.91 -2.53
N GLN A 6 -8.78 10.63 -1.52
CA GLN A 6 -8.77 9.35 -0.83
C GLN A 6 -10.04 9.09 -0.01
N ILE A 7 -10.73 10.14 0.46
CA ILE A 7 -11.97 10.01 1.25
C ILE A 7 -13.11 9.45 0.41
N ILE A 8 -13.16 9.78 -0.88
CA ILE A 8 -14.25 9.42 -1.79
C ILE A 8 -13.90 8.29 -2.76
N ALA A 9 -12.67 7.78 -2.71
CA ALA A 9 -12.19 6.77 -3.65
C ALA A 9 -12.62 5.36 -3.24
N ASP A 10 -12.96 4.54 -4.24
CA ASP A 10 -13.18 3.09 -4.07
C ASP A 10 -11.91 2.27 -4.30
N GLY A 11 -10.82 2.91 -4.74
CA GLY A 11 -9.55 2.25 -5.04
C GLY A 11 -8.47 3.24 -5.47
N ILE A 12 -7.22 2.76 -5.48
CA ILE A 12 -6.04 3.58 -5.77
C ILE A 12 -5.27 2.96 -6.93
N LEU A 13 -5.05 3.75 -7.99
CA LEU A 13 -4.17 3.41 -9.10
C LEU A 13 -2.95 4.33 -9.04
N TYR A 14 -1.74 3.77 -9.05
CA TYR A 14 -0.51 4.56 -8.95
C TYR A 14 0.61 3.99 -9.81
N TYR A 15 1.61 4.81 -10.15
CA TYR A 15 2.78 4.36 -10.93
C TYR A 15 3.97 3.98 -10.02
N GLN A 16 4.56 4.98 -9.38
CA GLN A 16 5.59 4.85 -8.35
C GLN A 16 5.45 6.07 -7.45
N THR A 17 5.46 5.89 -6.14
CA THR A 17 5.30 7.00 -5.20
C THR A 17 5.96 6.74 -3.86
N SER A 18 6.40 7.82 -3.20
CA SER A 18 6.79 7.78 -1.79
C SER A 18 5.59 7.69 -0.84
N MET A 19 4.37 7.94 -1.32
CA MET A 19 3.12 7.84 -0.55
C MET A 19 2.62 6.39 -0.39
N ALA A 20 3.35 5.40 -0.89
CA ALA A 20 2.96 4.00 -0.86
C ALA A 20 2.58 3.49 0.56
N PRO A 21 3.28 3.88 1.65
CA PRO A 21 2.85 3.55 3.00
C PRO A 21 1.48 4.15 3.38
N GLN A 22 1.18 5.38 2.93
CA GLN A 22 -0.12 6.01 3.21
C GLN A 22 -1.25 5.25 2.51
N PHE A 23 -1.02 4.83 1.25
CA PHE A 23 -2.02 4.04 0.52
C PHE A 23 -2.32 2.72 1.22
N ALA A 24 -1.30 2.04 1.75
CA ALA A 24 -1.49 0.82 2.55
C ALA A 24 -2.45 1.05 3.72
N LEU A 25 -2.31 2.19 4.43
CA LEU A 25 -3.08 2.50 5.64
C LEU A 25 -4.54 2.87 5.39
N ILE A 26 -4.86 3.34 4.18
CA ILE A 26 -6.21 3.74 3.82
C ILE A 26 -7.14 2.52 3.70
N GLY A 27 -6.58 1.33 3.44
CA GLY A 27 -7.35 0.09 3.37
C GLY A 27 -8.24 -0.03 2.13
N LEU A 28 -8.03 0.83 1.13
CA LEU A 28 -8.65 0.69 -0.18
C LEU A 28 -7.88 -0.33 -1.04
N PRO A 29 -8.55 -0.99 -1.99
CA PRO A 29 -7.86 -1.79 -3.02
C PRO A 29 -6.87 -0.92 -3.83
N ILE A 30 -5.67 -1.44 -4.05
CA ILE A 30 -4.57 -0.69 -4.70
C ILE A 30 -4.01 -1.49 -5.88
N MET A 31 -3.67 -0.81 -6.97
CA MET A 31 -2.90 -1.38 -8.08
C MET A 31 -1.79 -0.44 -8.55
N GLN A 32 -0.59 -1.01 -8.75
CA GLN A 32 0.49 -0.35 -9.47
C GLN A 32 0.30 -0.52 -10.98
N ILE A 33 0.20 0.58 -11.72
CA ILE A 33 0.16 0.60 -13.19
C ILE A 33 1.42 1.26 -13.69
N SER A 34 2.22 0.51 -14.43
CA SER A 34 3.53 0.98 -14.87
C SER A 34 3.96 0.30 -16.17
N ASN A 35 5.11 0.70 -16.71
CA ASN A 35 5.73 -0.01 -17.85
C ASN A 35 6.58 -1.22 -17.40
N LYS A 36 6.86 -1.34 -16.11
CA LYS A 36 7.58 -2.43 -15.45
C LYS A 36 7.22 -2.44 -13.97
N ILE A 37 7.35 -3.59 -13.31
CA ILE A 37 7.09 -3.68 -11.87
C ILE A 37 8.16 -2.89 -11.09
N TYR A 38 7.72 -2.01 -10.20
CA TYR A 38 8.58 -1.33 -9.23
C TYR A 38 8.39 -1.97 -7.86
N GLU A 39 9.45 -2.57 -7.33
CA GLU A 39 9.49 -3.27 -6.03
C GLU A 39 9.48 -2.28 -4.85
N ASP A 40 8.43 -1.47 -4.75
CA ASP A 40 8.16 -0.64 -3.58
C ASP A 40 7.54 -1.46 -2.44
N ILE A 41 7.22 -0.79 -1.34
CA ILE A 41 6.71 -1.45 -0.14
C ILE A 41 5.37 -2.15 -0.38
N LEU A 42 4.52 -1.66 -1.28
CA LEU A 42 3.22 -2.29 -1.53
C LEU A 42 3.40 -3.57 -2.35
N VAL A 43 4.26 -3.52 -3.37
CA VAL A 43 4.54 -4.69 -4.21
C VAL A 43 5.30 -5.76 -3.42
N LYS A 44 6.38 -5.37 -2.72
CA LYS A 44 7.23 -6.31 -1.95
C LYS A 44 6.48 -7.11 -0.90
N TYR A 45 5.47 -6.51 -0.29
CA TYR A 45 4.65 -7.14 0.74
C TYR A 45 3.29 -7.63 0.23
N ASN A 46 3.11 -7.68 -1.09
CA ASN A 46 1.89 -8.18 -1.74
C ASN A 46 0.60 -7.46 -1.25
N LEU A 47 0.72 -6.15 -1.03
CA LEU A 47 -0.36 -5.27 -0.57
C LEU A 47 -1.10 -4.59 -1.73
N CYS A 48 -0.63 -4.74 -2.97
CA CYS A 48 -1.31 -4.24 -4.16
C CYS A 48 -1.20 -5.22 -5.33
N GLU A 49 -2.14 -5.11 -6.28
CA GLU A 49 -1.98 -5.74 -7.59
C GLU A 49 -0.97 -4.95 -8.44
N THR A 50 -0.44 -5.57 -9.49
CA THR A 50 0.44 -4.89 -10.46
C THR A 50 -0.04 -5.13 -11.88
N ALA A 51 0.15 -4.15 -12.75
CA ALA A 51 -0.17 -4.25 -14.16
C ALA A 51 0.87 -3.50 -15.01
N THR A 52 1.47 -4.21 -15.95
CA THR A 52 2.43 -3.68 -16.92
C THR A 52 1.88 -3.58 -18.34
N ASN A 53 0.69 -4.14 -18.56
CA ASN A 53 -0.01 -4.11 -19.84
C ASN A 53 -1.54 -4.10 -19.63
N SER A 54 -2.29 -3.92 -20.73
CA SER A 54 -3.74 -3.81 -20.71
C SER A 54 -4.45 -5.08 -20.25
N ILE A 55 -3.87 -6.26 -20.52
CA ILE A 55 -4.48 -7.54 -20.12
C ILE A 55 -4.37 -7.70 -18.59
N GLU A 56 -3.18 -7.47 -18.04
CA GLU A 56 -2.95 -7.47 -16.59
C GLU A 56 -3.81 -6.43 -15.88
N PHE A 57 -3.93 -5.23 -16.45
CA PHE A 57 -4.78 -4.18 -15.89
C PHE A 57 -6.24 -4.62 -15.79
N MET A 58 -6.80 -5.19 -16.87
CA MET A 58 -8.19 -5.67 -16.87
C MET A 58 -8.42 -6.83 -15.91
N ASN A 59 -7.43 -7.72 -15.75
CA ASN A 59 -7.51 -8.81 -14.79
C ASN A 59 -7.44 -8.29 -13.35
N GLY A 60 -6.51 -7.39 -13.06
CA GLY A 60 -6.37 -6.78 -11.74
C GLY A 60 -7.63 -6.00 -11.33
N LEU A 61 -8.30 -5.30 -12.25
CA LEU A 61 -9.55 -4.59 -11.95
C LEU A 61 -10.67 -5.54 -11.49
N LYS A 62 -10.75 -6.75 -12.06
CA LYS A 62 -11.72 -7.77 -11.61
C LYS A 62 -11.42 -8.21 -10.17
N VAL A 63 -10.15 -8.46 -9.88
CA VAL A 63 -9.69 -8.85 -8.53
C VAL A 63 -9.96 -7.75 -7.51
N LEU A 64 -9.68 -6.48 -7.83
CA LEU A 64 -9.95 -5.35 -6.93
C LEU A 64 -11.45 -5.23 -6.63
N LYS A 65 -12.31 -5.40 -7.65
CA LYS A 65 -13.77 -5.36 -7.48
C LYS A 65 -14.25 -6.43 -6.49
N GLU A 66 -13.71 -7.65 -6.59
CA GLU A 66 -14.04 -8.74 -5.67
C GLU A 66 -13.55 -8.46 -4.25
N LYS A 67 -12.30 -7.99 -4.10
CA LYS A 67 -11.70 -7.64 -2.81
C LYS A 67 -12.46 -6.54 -2.07
N THR A 68 -13.05 -5.57 -2.78
CA THR A 68 -13.82 -4.48 -2.17
C THR A 68 -15.06 -4.98 -1.42
N GLN A 69 -15.61 -6.13 -1.82
CA GLN A 69 -16.87 -6.66 -1.30
C GLN A 69 -16.71 -7.55 -0.06
N SER A 70 -15.49 -7.93 0.30
CA SER A 70 -15.21 -8.99 1.29
C SER A 70 -14.50 -8.54 2.58
N LEU A 71 -14.43 -7.23 2.87
CA LEU A 71 -13.47 -6.71 3.84
C LEU A 71 -13.97 -6.68 5.30
N ASN A 72 -13.35 -7.53 6.14
CA ASN A 72 -13.26 -7.30 7.58
C ASN A 72 -12.08 -6.35 7.87
N LEU A 73 -12.35 -5.06 8.00
CA LEU A 73 -11.36 -3.98 8.07
C LEU A 73 -10.39 -4.07 9.26
N ILE A 74 -10.77 -4.71 10.37
CA ILE A 74 -9.99 -4.68 11.61
C ILE A 74 -8.78 -5.62 11.52
N GLU A 75 -8.96 -6.83 11.01
CA GLU A 75 -7.90 -7.84 10.90
C GLU A 75 -6.83 -7.43 9.87
N GLN A 76 -7.22 -6.70 8.82
CA GLN A 76 -6.29 -6.20 7.81
C GLN A 76 -5.34 -5.13 8.32
N LYS A 77 -5.79 -4.24 9.23
CA LYS A 77 -4.92 -3.16 9.72
C LYS A 77 -3.67 -3.68 10.42
N GLN A 78 -3.79 -4.73 11.21
CA GLN A 78 -2.63 -5.32 11.91
C GLN A 78 -1.64 -5.95 10.93
N LEU A 79 -2.14 -6.64 9.89
CA LEU A 79 -1.31 -7.22 8.83
C LEU A 79 -0.59 -6.14 8.04
N ILE A 80 -1.29 -5.05 7.70
CA ILE A 80 -0.73 -3.90 7.00
C ILE A 80 0.37 -3.25 7.84
N TYR A 81 0.12 -3.01 9.14
CA TYR A 81 1.14 -2.43 10.03
C TYR A 81 2.41 -3.28 10.10
N ASN A 82 2.27 -4.59 10.20
CA ASN A 82 3.42 -5.49 10.19
C ASN A 82 4.17 -5.43 8.84
N ALA A 83 3.44 -5.42 7.73
CA ALA A 83 4.01 -5.37 6.39
C ALA A 83 4.78 -4.07 6.11
N ILE A 84 4.25 -2.92 6.54
CA ILE A 84 4.94 -1.63 6.35
C ILE A 84 6.06 -1.38 7.37
N GLY A 85 6.32 -2.34 8.27
CA GLY A 85 7.33 -2.20 9.33
C GLY A 85 6.94 -1.19 10.41
N TYR A 86 5.65 -0.93 10.62
CA TYR A 86 5.19 -0.04 11.67
C TYR A 86 5.56 -0.62 13.04
N ARG A 87 6.15 0.23 13.88
CA ARG A 87 6.63 -0.14 15.21
C ARG A 87 6.14 0.87 16.23
N PHE A 88 5.52 0.38 17.31
CA PHE A 88 5.07 1.25 18.41
C PHE A 88 6.23 1.94 19.15
N ASP A 89 7.41 1.34 19.13
CA ASP A 89 8.65 1.83 19.73
C ASP A 89 9.54 2.60 18.73
N TRP A 90 8.99 3.07 17.61
CA TRP A 90 9.77 3.75 16.55
C TRP A 90 10.60 4.92 17.09
N PHE A 91 10.07 5.68 18.04
CA PHE A 91 10.75 6.83 18.62
C PHE A 91 12.00 6.42 19.41
N GLN A 92 11.89 5.36 20.22
CA GLN A 92 13.02 4.81 20.96
C GLN A 92 14.07 4.23 20.00
N ASN A 93 13.63 3.51 18.97
CA ASN A 93 14.53 3.00 17.93
C ASN A 93 15.27 4.13 17.21
N LEU A 94 14.59 5.22 16.88
CA LEU A 94 15.20 6.40 16.27
C LEU A 94 16.24 7.05 17.19
N GLN A 95 15.89 7.25 18.47
CA GLN A 95 16.82 7.79 19.46
C GLN A 95 18.08 6.91 19.59
N ASN A 96 17.91 5.59 19.67
CA ASN A 96 19.01 4.66 19.75
C ASN A 96 19.91 4.73 18.50
N VAL A 97 19.34 4.86 17.30
CA VAL A 97 20.15 5.04 16.08
C VAL A 97 20.92 6.35 16.15
N ILE A 98 20.26 7.48 16.42
CA ILE A 98 20.93 8.79 16.47
C ILE A 98 22.06 8.83 17.50
N LEU A 99 21.86 8.22 18.67
CA LEU A 99 22.83 8.22 19.76
C LEU A 99 23.99 7.23 19.56
N ASN A 100 23.84 6.23 18.68
CA ASN A 100 24.85 5.19 18.43
C ASN A 100 25.43 5.22 16.99
N VAL A 101 25.12 6.25 16.21
CA VAL A 101 25.79 6.49 14.91
C VAL A 101 27.12 7.17 15.22
N GLU A 102 28.19 6.37 15.27
CA GLU A 102 29.60 6.81 15.14
C GLU A 102 29.99 6.98 13.67
#